data_AF-A0AA43EFZ7-F1
#
_entry.id   AF-A0AA43EFZ7-F1
#
_cell.length_a   1.000
_cell.length_b   1.000
_cell.length_c   1.000
_cell.angle_alpha   90.00
_cell.angle_beta   90.00
_cell.angle_gamma   90.00
#
_symmetry.space_group_name_H-M   'P 1'
#
loop_
_entity.id
_entity.type
_entity.pdbx_description
1 polymer ?
#
loop_
_entity_poly.entity_id
_entity_poly.type
_entity_poly.pdbx_seq_one_letter_code
_entity_poly.pdbx_strand_id
1 'polypeptide(L)'
;MRYLLAPTALLLIAAACQQQPASDTPSGASLLTNATTSASDERGRHVDYDWNAIIDGNSNADDREVATGSSVGAAAAPDAAAVVTRVIDFETPSLGFAGSMVINPYVDAATGVVFTASSTQYPNAVVGLVKNSSTSACVDPANADQKLASGVGTTVGLSGFPIHANFPQPLAPPCAVSVEVQIGVNATVLLTLIHPDGTSATITQRALTRDGTCGFPGDDRSRLVISAASEQPVSKIIVGGNTAARVFVIDNFTYEYTPVSLALDIKPGSCRNPLNPKSMGVLPVALLGTGITPVDDVDVSTLRLAGVAPLRSHSDDVSGPGEDGGCACPVDGADGLADLVLHFETSEIVAALGPVSAGDSRVLALSGELWDGTPFTTSDCIVIVGRGPAHAAGADGTFVISR
;
A
#
# COMPACT_ATOMS: atom_id res chain seq x y z
N MET A 1 -5.73 55.07 -1.19
CA MET A 1 -6.95 55.05 -2.03
C MET A 1 -6.77 53.92 -3.03
N ARG A 2 -7.75 53.00 -3.10
CA ARG A 2 -7.90 51.83 -3.99
C ARG A 2 -7.09 50.57 -3.64
N TYR A 3 -7.76 49.70 -2.88
CA TYR A 3 -7.60 48.24 -2.85
C TYR A 3 -8.22 47.62 -4.13
N LEU A 4 -7.60 46.58 -4.67
CA LEU A 4 -8.21 45.65 -5.63
C LEU A 4 -8.42 44.31 -4.91
N LEU A 5 -9.68 43.88 -4.85
CA LEU A 5 -10.17 42.60 -4.34
C LEU A 5 -10.24 41.61 -5.52
N ALA A 6 -9.89 40.34 -5.27
CA ALA A 6 -10.29 39.20 -6.10
C ALA A 6 -10.82 38.09 -5.17
N PRO A 7 -11.93 37.40 -5.52
CA PRO A 7 -12.58 36.44 -4.64
C PRO A 7 -12.06 35.00 -4.83
N THR A 8 -11.94 34.31 -3.70
CA THR A 8 -11.77 32.86 -3.54
C THR A 8 -13.05 32.10 -3.89
N ALA A 9 -12.94 31.07 -4.74
CA ALA A 9 -13.98 30.07 -4.95
C ALA A 9 -13.66 28.81 -4.14
N LEU A 10 -14.56 28.46 -3.22
CA LEU A 10 -14.54 27.29 -2.36
C LEU A 10 -15.52 26.27 -2.95
N LEU A 11 -15.05 25.09 -3.37
CA LEU A 11 -15.90 24.01 -3.87
C LEU A 11 -16.09 22.98 -2.73
N LEU A 12 -17.28 22.97 -2.12
CA LEU A 12 -17.75 21.88 -1.27
C LEU A 12 -18.44 20.83 -2.15
N ILE A 13 -18.04 19.56 -2.05
CA ILE A 13 -18.85 18.43 -2.50
C ILE A 13 -19.21 17.60 -1.27
N ALA A 14 -20.49 17.60 -0.92
CA ALA A 14 -21.09 16.69 0.05
C ALA A 14 -21.85 15.61 -0.73
N ALA A 15 -21.47 14.35 -0.56
CA ALA A 15 -22.23 13.20 -1.07
C ALA A 15 -23.10 12.63 0.05
N ALA A 16 -24.42 12.83 -0.05
CA ALA A 16 -25.41 12.19 0.80
C ALA A 16 -25.81 10.84 0.19
N CYS A 17 -25.76 9.78 0.99
CA CYS A 17 -26.26 8.45 0.65
C CYS A 17 -27.73 8.34 1.09
N GLN A 18 -28.65 8.02 0.18
CA GLN A 18 -30.02 7.60 0.48
C GLN A 18 -30.38 6.34 -0.31
N GLN A 19 -31.02 5.41 0.40
CA GLN A 19 -31.39 4.05 0.01
C GLN A 19 -32.57 4.00 -0.99
N GLN A 20 -32.65 2.86 -1.71
CA GLN A 20 -33.59 2.48 -2.79
C GLN A 20 -35.09 2.45 -2.36
N PRO A 21 -36.03 2.24 -3.31
CA PRO A 21 -36.44 0.85 -3.65
C PRO A 21 -36.75 0.59 -5.15
N ALA A 22 -36.92 -0.71 -5.45
CA ALA A 22 -37.09 -1.35 -6.76
C ALA A 22 -38.44 -1.10 -7.48
N SER A 23 -38.45 -1.22 -8.81
CA SER A 23 -39.59 -1.74 -9.61
C SER A 23 -39.25 -1.94 -11.10
N ASP A 24 -39.63 -3.11 -11.60
CA ASP A 24 -40.21 -3.44 -12.92
C ASP A 24 -39.46 -3.29 -14.26
N THR A 25 -39.50 -4.38 -15.02
CA THR A 25 -39.19 -4.53 -16.46
C THR A 25 -40.24 -3.83 -17.34
N PRO A 26 -39.96 -3.47 -18.62
CA PRO A 26 -40.14 -4.43 -19.71
C PRO A 26 -39.25 -4.27 -20.97
N SER A 27 -39.17 -5.38 -21.72
CA SER A 27 -39.01 -5.57 -23.17
C SER A 27 -38.58 -4.41 -24.09
N GLY A 28 -37.58 -4.69 -24.94
CA GLY A 28 -37.32 -3.94 -26.17
C GLY A 28 -36.31 -4.65 -27.07
N ALA A 29 -36.79 -5.42 -28.05
CA ALA A 29 -36.00 -5.95 -29.15
C ALA A 29 -35.43 -4.81 -30.01
N SER A 30 -34.16 -4.90 -30.40
CA SER A 30 -33.64 -4.09 -31.50
C SER A 30 -32.75 -4.93 -32.39
N LEU A 31 -33.04 -4.81 -33.69
CA LEU A 31 -32.53 -5.57 -34.80
C LEU A 31 -31.05 -5.27 -35.06
N LEU A 32 -30.24 -6.30 -35.30
CA LEU A 32 -28.98 -6.14 -36.01
C LEU A 32 -29.06 -6.88 -37.34
N THR A 33 -28.94 -6.07 -38.39
CA THR A 33 -28.89 -6.41 -39.80
C THR A 33 -27.59 -7.13 -40.14
N ASN A 34 -27.69 -8.31 -40.76
CA ASN A 34 -26.56 -9.05 -41.32
C ASN A 34 -26.00 -8.32 -42.54
N ALA A 35 -24.72 -7.97 -42.50
CA ALA A 35 -23.92 -7.67 -43.68
C ALA A 35 -22.99 -8.85 -43.94
N THR A 36 -23.28 -9.61 -44.99
CA THR A 36 -22.43 -10.68 -45.53
C THR A 36 -21.36 -10.06 -46.43
N THR A 37 -20.08 -10.19 -46.06
CA THR A 37 -18.95 -10.01 -46.97
C THR A 37 -18.25 -11.35 -47.15
N SER A 38 -18.31 -11.87 -48.38
CA SER A 38 -17.61 -13.07 -48.83
C SER A 38 -16.20 -12.72 -49.32
N ALA A 39 -15.21 -13.51 -48.89
CA ALA A 39 -13.88 -13.56 -49.49
C ALA A 39 -13.51 -15.04 -49.67
N SER A 40 -13.10 -15.40 -50.88
CA SER A 40 -12.78 -16.77 -51.32
C SER A 40 -11.27 -17.02 -51.30
N ASP A 41 -10.85 -18.22 -50.87
CA ASP A 41 -9.48 -18.72 -51.06
C ASP A 41 -9.38 -19.72 -52.24
N GLU A 42 -8.15 -19.94 -52.71
CA GLU A 42 -7.80 -20.60 -53.98
C GLU A 42 -7.97 -22.14 -54.03
N ARG A 43 -8.80 -22.77 -53.18
CA ARG A 43 -9.02 -24.24 -53.26
C ARG A 43 -10.47 -24.73 -53.23
N GLY A 44 -11.44 -23.88 -53.56
CA GLY A 44 -12.72 -24.30 -54.17
C GLY A 44 -13.46 -25.45 -53.45
N ARG A 45 -13.53 -25.43 -52.11
CA ARG A 45 -14.40 -26.34 -51.35
C ARG A 45 -15.36 -25.54 -50.47
N HIS A 46 -16.64 -25.61 -50.84
CA HIS A 46 -17.79 -25.07 -50.10
C HIS A 46 -18.08 -25.99 -48.91
N VAL A 47 -18.15 -25.45 -47.70
CA VAL A 47 -18.74 -26.12 -46.53
C VAL A 47 -19.65 -25.12 -45.85
N ASP A 48 -20.96 -25.31 -46.00
CA ASP A 48 -21.98 -24.54 -45.30
C ASP A 48 -22.05 -25.03 -43.85
N TYR A 49 -21.82 -24.13 -42.89
CA TYR A 49 -22.13 -24.38 -41.47
C TYR A 49 -23.47 -23.72 -41.15
N ASP A 50 -24.52 -24.54 -41.10
CA ASP A 50 -25.85 -24.18 -40.59
C ASP A 50 -25.81 -24.17 -39.05
N TRP A 51 -26.02 -22.99 -38.45
CA TRP A 51 -25.95 -22.74 -37.00
C TRP A 51 -27.32 -22.69 -36.32
N ASN A 52 -28.31 -23.47 -36.81
CA ASN A 52 -29.61 -23.60 -36.14
C ASN A 52 -29.94 -25.07 -35.82
N ALA A 53 -29.34 -25.61 -34.76
CA ALA A 53 -29.92 -26.72 -34.01
C ALA A 53 -29.28 -26.81 -32.61
N ILE A 54 -30.10 -26.62 -31.57
CA ILE A 54 -30.20 -27.45 -30.35
C ILE A 54 -31.15 -26.69 -29.40
N ILE A 55 -32.45 -26.90 -29.63
CA ILE A 55 -33.41 -27.15 -28.55
C ILE A 55 -33.80 -28.61 -28.77
N ASP A 56 -33.57 -29.44 -27.76
CA ASP A 56 -34.39 -30.59 -27.34
C ASP A 56 -33.53 -31.55 -26.52
N GLY A 57 -33.89 -31.71 -25.24
CA GLY A 57 -33.31 -32.72 -24.38
C GLY A 57 -33.93 -34.09 -24.65
N ASN A 58 -33.11 -35.14 -24.77
CA ASN A 58 -33.18 -36.39 -23.99
C ASN A 58 -32.11 -37.41 -24.44
N SER A 59 -31.51 -38.07 -23.44
CA SER A 59 -30.74 -39.33 -23.37
C SER A 59 -30.30 -40.08 -24.64
N ASN A 60 -28.98 -40.34 -24.76
CA ASN A 60 -28.36 -41.65 -24.46
C ASN A 60 -26.84 -41.64 -24.69
N ALA A 61 -26.19 -42.62 -24.09
CA ALA A 61 -24.77 -42.74 -23.75
C ALA A 61 -23.79 -43.00 -24.91
N ASP A 62 -22.52 -42.79 -24.56
CA ASP A 62 -21.26 -43.22 -25.19
C ASP A 62 -20.98 -42.66 -26.58
N ASP A 63 -20.07 -41.67 -26.64
CA ASP A 63 -18.94 -41.72 -27.56
C ASP A 63 -17.78 -40.81 -27.08
N ARG A 64 -16.57 -41.33 -27.29
CA ARG A 64 -15.28 -40.84 -26.81
C ARG A 64 -14.74 -39.66 -27.64
N GLU A 65 -13.76 -38.99 -27.03
CA GLU A 65 -12.82 -38.00 -27.58
C GLU A 65 -13.35 -36.57 -27.75
N VAL A 66 -13.25 -35.78 -26.66
CA VAL A 66 -13.14 -34.33 -26.77
C VAL A 66 -11.71 -33.95 -26.43
N ALA A 67 -10.98 -33.56 -27.47
CA ALA A 67 -9.74 -32.82 -27.36
C ALA A 67 -9.97 -31.63 -26.44
N THR A 68 -9.10 -31.48 -25.45
CA THR A 68 -8.99 -30.28 -24.61
C THR A 68 -8.58 -29.11 -25.50
N GLY A 69 -9.56 -28.51 -26.16
CA GLY A 69 -9.42 -27.24 -26.86
C GLY A 69 -9.11 -26.17 -25.83
N SER A 70 -7.92 -25.62 -25.95
CA SER A 70 -7.46 -24.40 -25.29
C SER A 70 -8.57 -23.34 -25.35
N SER A 71 -9.22 -23.10 -24.21
CA SER A 71 -10.03 -21.91 -24.04
C SER A 71 -9.05 -20.74 -24.09
N VAL A 72 -9.12 -19.96 -25.16
CA VAL A 72 -8.55 -18.61 -25.23
C VAL A 72 -9.02 -17.90 -23.97
N GLY A 73 -8.06 -17.63 -23.08
CA GLY A 73 -8.31 -16.93 -21.83
C GLY A 73 -9.05 -15.65 -22.15
N ALA A 74 -10.27 -15.53 -21.63
CA ALA A 74 -10.88 -14.24 -21.48
C ALA A 74 -9.91 -13.41 -20.64
N ALA A 75 -9.40 -12.32 -21.22
CA ALA A 75 -8.60 -11.34 -20.50
C ALA A 75 -9.31 -11.05 -19.18
N ALA A 76 -8.64 -11.35 -18.06
CA ALA A 76 -9.12 -10.98 -16.75
C ALA A 76 -9.40 -9.48 -16.78
N ALA A 77 -10.59 -9.08 -16.32
CA ALA A 77 -10.88 -7.67 -16.11
C ALA A 77 -9.76 -7.04 -15.27
N PRO A 78 -9.37 -5.77 -15.51
CA PRO A 78 -8.33 -5.14 -14.71
C PRO A 78 -8.75 -5.21 -13.25
N ASP A 79 -7.94 -5.92 -12.47
CA ASP A 79 -8.18 -6.17 -11.05
C ASP A 79 -8.30 -4.80 -10.37
N ALA A 80 -9.50 -4.44 -9.91
CA ALA A 80 -9.68 -3.21 -9.18
C ALA A 80 -8.83 -3.31 -7.92
N ALA A 81 -7.88 -2.40 -7.74
CA ALA A 81 -6.99 -2.40 -6.59
C ALA A 81 -7.79 -2.52 -5.29
N ALA A 82 -7.56 -3.59 -4.55
CA ALA A 82 -8.25 -3.80 -3.29
C ALA A 82 -7.79 -2.73 -2.29
N VAL A 83 -8.71 -1.87 -1.87
CA VAL A 83 -8.47 -0.92 -0.76
C VAL A 83 -8.16 -1.74 0.49
N VAL A 84 -7.02 -1.45 1.11
CA VAL A 84 -6.59 -2.11 2.34
C VAL A 84 -7.04 -1.27 3.53
N THR A 85 -7.89 -1.84 4.38
CA THR A 85 -8.30 -1.24 5.66
C THR A 85 -7.51 -1.86 6.82
N ARG A 86 -7.00 -1.02 7.72
CA ARG A 86 -6.32 -1.41 8.96
C ARG A 86 -6.96 -0.70 10.15
N VAL A 87 -7.06 -1.41 11.28
CA VAL A 87 -7.61 -0.89 12.54
C VAL A 87 -6.59 -1.17 13.65
N ILE A 88 -6.28 -0.14 14.43
CA ILE A 88 -5.48 -0.23 15.65
C ILE A 88 -6.41 0.12 16.82
N ASP A 89 -6.73 -0.90 17.62
CA ASP A 89 -7.68 -0.84 18.73
C ASP A 89 -7.01 -0.63 20.11
N PHE A 90 -5.68 -0.56 20.14
CA PHE A 90 -4.88 -0.35 21.36
C PHE A 90 -5.09 -1.39 22.48
N GLU A 91 -5.60 -2.57 22.16
CA GLU A 91 -5.83 -3.64 23.14
C GLU A 91 -4.56 -4.43 23.47
N THR A 92 -3.50 -4.24 22.68
CA THR A 92 -2.24 -4.98 22.80
C THR A 92 -1.06 -4.04 23.05
N PRO A 93 -0.26 -4.24 24.13
CA PRO A 93 -0.40 -5.30 25.13
C PRO A 93 -1.56 -5.04 26.11
N SER A 94 -2.14 -6.10 26.66
CA SER A 94 -3.17 -5.96 27.69
C SER A 94 -2.58 -5.42 29.00
N LEU A 95 -3.21 -4.38 29.56
CA LEU A 95 -2.93 -3.84 30.88
C LEU A 95 -3.32 -4.80 32.02
N GLY A 96 -4.10 -5.85 31.76
CA GLY A 96 -4.63 -6.71 32.82
C GLY A 96 -5.36 -5.90 33.89
N PHE A 97 -4.91 -5.97 35.15
CA PHE A 97 -5.46 -5.20 36.27
C PHE A 97 -4.88 -3.79 36.42
N ALA A 98 -3.82 -3.44 35.69
CA ALA A 98 -3.27 -2.08 35.73
C ALA A 98 -4.26 -1.09 35.12
N GLY A 99 -4.36 0.11 35.72
CA GLY A 99 -5.18 1.19 35.18
C GLY A 99 -4.52 1.94 34.03
N SER A 100 -3.19 1.96 33.99
CA SER A 100 -2.42 2.60 32.92
C SER A 100 -1.02 2.02 32.83
N MET A 101 -0.42 2.17 31.66
CA MET A 101 0.98 1.86 31.42
C MET A 101 1.55 2.86 30.41
N VAL A 102 2.65 3.52 30.77
CA VAL A 102 3.42 4.32 29.81
C VAL A 102 4.12 3.37 28.85
N ILE A 103 3.89 3.56 27.56
CA ILE A 103 4.53 2.82 26.48
C ILE A 103 4.93 3.89 25.46
N ASN A 104 6.18 4.34 25.51
CA ASN A 104 6.60 5.51 24.75
C ASN A 104 7.92 5.24 24.00
N PRO A 105 7.90 5.16 22.65
CA PRO A 105 6.70 5.21 21.82
C PRO A 105 5.81 3.98 22.01
N TYR A 106 4.52 4.10 21.69
CA TYR A 106 3.66 2.94 21.49
C TYR A 106 3.82 2.50 20.03
N VAL A 107 4.20 1.26 19.78
CA VAL A 107 4.38 0.72 18.43
C VAL A 107 3.36 -0.40 18.25
N ASP A 108 2.47 -0.24 17.28
CA ASP A 108 1.57 -1.32 16.91
C ASP A 108 2.35 -2.45 16.22
N ALA A 109 2.29 -3.66 16.77
CA ALA A 109 3.12 -4.75 16.29
C ALA A 109 2.68 -5.30 14.92
N ALA A 110 1.40 -5.17 14.57
CA ALA A 110 0.85 -5.70 13.32
C ALA A 110 1.15 -4.78 12.13
N THR A 111 1.11 -3.47 12.35
CA THR A 111 1.22 -2.45 11.31
C THR A 111 2.55 -1.70 11.32
N GLY A 112 3.27 -1.72 12.44
CA GLY A 112 4.50 -0.94 12.63
C GLY A 112 4.25 0.55 12.87
N VAL A 113 2.99 1.00 12.97
CA VAL A 113 2.66 2.42 13.22
C VAL A 113 3.16 2.84 14.60
N VAL A 114 3.89 3.96 14.64
CA VAL A 114 4.55 4.48 15.84
C VAL A 114 3.79 5.69 16.37
N PHE A 115 3.24 5.55 17.57
CA PHE A 115 2.54 6.60 18.28
C PHE A 115 3.44 7.30 19.29
N THR A 116 3.39 8.63 19.30
CA THR A 116 4.13 9.51 20.22
C THR A 116 3.27 10.68 20.65
N ALA A 117 3.67 11.41 21.69
CA ALA A 117 3.05 12.67 22.08
C ALA A 117 4.08 13.80 21.97
N SER A 118 3.61 15.02 21.67
CA SER A 118 4.47 16.19 21.71
C SER A 118 3.81 17.34 22.46
N SER A 119 4.63 18.14 23.15
CA SER A 119 4.16 19.34 23.85
C SER A 119 5.25 20.40 23.82
N THR A 120 4.85 21.65 23.54
CA THR A 120 5.76 22.80 23.60
C THR A 120 6.12 23.19 25.03
N GLN A 121 5.30 22.78 26.01
CA GLN A 121 5.50 23.08 27.42
C GLN A 121 6.19 21.94 28.18
N TYR A 122 6.00 20.69 27.74
CA TYR A 122 6.49 19.50 28.43
C TYR A 122 7.34 18.64 27.48
N PRO A 123 8.69 18.80 27.51
CA PRO A 123 9.58 18.09 26.60
C PRO A 123 9.63 16.57 26.87
N ASN A 124 9.18 16.13 28.04
CA ASN A 124 9.02 14.73 28.43
C ASN A 124 7.58 14.23 28.22
N ALA A 125 6.91 14.71 27.17
CA ALA A 125 5.62 14.19 26.75
C ALA A 125 5.75 12.70 26.37
N VAL A 126 4.78 11.89 26.79
CA VAL A 126 4.75 10.45 26.56
C VAL A 126 3.37 10.01 26.09
N VAL A 127 3.29 8.84 25.45
CA VAL A 127 2.04 8.11 25.26
C VAL A 127 1.99 6.84 26.12
N GLY A 128 0.79 6.28 26.25
CA GLY A 128 0.59 5.02 26.95
C GLY A 128 -0.86 4.59 26.93
N LEU A 129 -1.09 3.37 27.37
CA LEU A 129 -2.42 2.78 27.45
C LEU A 129 -3.08 3.16 28.78
N VAL A 130 -4.40 3.38 28.75
CA VAL A 130 -5.21 3.70 29.93
C VAL A 130 -6.54 2.94 29.90
N LYS A 131 -7.05 2.62 31.08
CA LYS A 131 -8.40 2.12 31.35
C LYS A 131 -9.15 3.09 32.24
N ASN A 132 -10.47 3.13 32.08
CA ASN A 132 -11.35 3.96 32.91
C ASN A 132 -11.42 3.49 34.39
N SER A 133 -11.10 2.24 34.69
CA SER A 133 -11.39 1.66 36.00
C SER A 133 -10.35 1.92 37.10
N SER A 134 -9.22 2.57 36.79
CA SER A 134 -8.12 2.70 37.77
C SER A 134 -7.18 3.90 37.54
N THR A 135 -7.62 4.95 36.83
CA THR A 135 -6.83 6.17 36.63
C THR A 135 -7.65 7.44 36.82
N SER A 136 -6.98 8.56 37.05
CA SER A 136 -7.60 9.90 36.98
C SER A 136 -7.89 10.35 35.54
N ALA A 137 -7.51 9.55 34.54
CA ALA A 137 -7.87 9.75 33.15
C ALA A 137 -9.32 9.35 32.98
N CYS A 138 -10.18 10.31 32.74
CA CYS A 138 -11.61 10.06 32.72
C CYS A 138 -12.03 9.61 31.33
N VAL A 139 -11.96 8.29 31.12
CA VAL A 139 -12.00 7.65 29.81
C VAL A 139 -13.31 6.90 29.65
N ASP A 140 -14.35 7.48 29.06
CA ASP A 140 -15.69 6.87 29.07
C ASP A 140 -15.90 5.86 27.92
N PRO A 141 -16.75 4.82 28.07
CA PRO A 141 -17.43 4.42 29.31
C PRO A 141 -16.50 3.62 30.23
N ALA A 142 -16.96 3.26 31.44
CA ALA A 142 -16.17 2.47 32.38
C ALA A 142 -16.12 1.00 31.97
N ASN A 143 -15.19 0.66 31.07
CA ASN A 143 -15.03 -0.66 30.52
C ASN A 143 -13.56 -1.14 30.57
N ALA A 144 -13.37 -2.41 30.21
CA ALA A 144 -12.04 -3.04 30.15
C ALA A 144 -11.24 -2.64 28.90
N ASP A 145 -11.89 -1.92 27.98
CA ASP A 145 -11.44 -1.47 26.68
C ASP A 145 -10.45 -0.30 26.85
N GLN A 146 -9.24 -0.57 26.39
CA GLN A 146 -8.02 0.21 26.60
C GLN A 146 -7.90 1.25 25.52
N LYS A 147 -7.43 2.43 25.88
CA LYS A 147 -7.27 3.53 24.91
C LYS A 147 -5.88 4.09 24.97
N LEU A 148 -5.44 4.70 23.88
CA LEU A 148 -4.17 5.40 23.85
C LEU A 148 -4.34 6.82 24.37
N ALA A 149 -3.52 7.20 25.33
CA ALA A 149 -3.52 8.52 25.94
C ALA A 149 -2.16 9.20 25.86
N SER A 150 -2.15 10.52 26.01
CA SER A 150 -0.94 11.30 26.19
C SER A 150 -0.70 11.72 27.65
N GLY A 151 0.56 12.01 27.98
CA GLY A 151 1.04 12.12 29.35
C GLY A 151 2.37 12.87 29.49
N VAL A 152 2.87 12.92 30.72
CA VAL A 152 4.17 13.50 31.09
C VAL A 152 4.94 12.50 31.95
N GLY A 153 6.18 12.18 31.58
CA GLY A 153 7.05 11.30 32.37
C GLY A 153 6.46 9.91 32.57
N THR A 154 6.02 9.61 33.79
CA THR A 154 5.48 8.29 34.18
C THR A 154 3.95 8.27 34.28
N THR A 155 3.25 9.31 33.80
CA THR A 155 1.80 9.45 33.95
C THR A 155 1.15 9.75 32.60
N VAL A 156 0.11 9.01 32.24
CA VAL A 156 -0.67 9.17 31.00
C VAL A 156 -2.16 9.36 31.30
N GLY A 157 -2.88 10.01 30.37
CA GLY A 157 -4.33 10.23 30.46
C GLY A 157 -4.80 11.53 31.13
N LEU A 158 -3.87 12.45 31.44
CA LEU A 158 -4.19 13.74 32.06
C LEU A 158 -3.82 14.96 31.21
N SER A 159 -2.97 14.76 30.21
CA SER A 159 -2.22 15.87 29.61
C SER A 159 -2.90 16.48 28.40
N GLY A 160 -3.59 15.68 27.60
CA GLY A 160 -4.33 16.18 26.45
C GLY A 160 -3.44 16.67 25.29
N PHE A 161 -2.18 16.23 25.26
CA PHE A 161 -1.21 16.63 24.26
C PHE A 161 -1.55 15.98 22.90
N PRO A 162 -1.20 16.66 21.78
CA PRO A 162 -1.30 16.06 20.46
C PRO A 162 -0.62 14.70 20.39
N ILE A 163 -1.35 13.71 19.88
CA ILE A 163 -0.87 12.36 19.62
C ILE A 163 -0.51 12.28 18.15
N HIS A 164 0.69 11.80 17.88
CA HIS A 164 1.25 11.66 16.54
C HIS A 164 1.28 10.18 16.18
N ALA A 165 0.65 9.77 15.08
CA ALA A 165 0.81 8.45 14.49
C ALA A 165 1.75 8.58 13.27
N ASN A 166 2.90 7.92 13.30
CA ASN A 166 3.87 7.93 12.21
C ASN A 166 3.81 6.57 11.52
N PHE A 167 3.55 6.57 10.21
CA PHE A 167 3.51 5.34 9.43
C PHE A 167 4.95 4.89 9.07
N PRO A 168 5.24 3.58 9.07
CA PRO A 168 6.56 3.08 8.68
C PRO A 168 6.87 3.37 7.21
N GLN A 169 5.84 3.45 6.37
CA GLN A 169 5.88 3.99 5.01
C GLN A 169 4.67 4.90 4.82
N PRO A 170 4.79 6.00 4.05
CA PRO A 170 3.64 6.83 3.69
C PRO A 170 2.50 5.99 3.12
N LEU A 171 1.27 6.28 3.56
CA LEU A 171 0.07 5.69 2.98
C LEU A 171 -0.04 6.15 1.53
N ALA A 172 -0.15 5.20 0.60
CA ALA A 172 -0.35 5.48 -0.82
C ALA A 172 -1.76 6.05 -1.08
N PRO A 173 -1.89 7.11 -1.90
CA PRO A 173 -3.19 7.67 -2.24
C PRO A 173 -3.95 6.78 -3.25
N PRO A 174 -5.29 6.88 -3.31
CA PRO A 174 -6.14 7.60 -2.36
C PRO A 174 -6.10 6.91 -0.99
N CYS A 175 -5.99 7.71 0.08
CA CYS A 175 -5.96 7.20 1.45
C CYS A 175 -6.95 7.93 2.35
N ALA A 176 -7.39 7.26 3.41
CA ALA A 176 -8.27 7.83 4.41
C ALA A 176 -7.85 7.39 5.81
N VAL A 177 -8.09 8.26 6.79
CA VAL A 177 -7.88 7.98 8.22
C VAL A 177 -9.13 8.36 8.98
N SER A 178 -9.50 7.53 9.94
CA SER A 178 -10.61 7.73 10.86
C SER A 178 -10.17 7.40 12.27
N VAL A 179 -10.48 8.25 13.24
CA VAL A 179 -10.05 8.07 14.63
C VAL A 179 -11.20 8.36 15.56
N GLU A 180 -11.46 7.46 16.51
CA GLU A 180 -12.33 7.74 17.64
C GLU A 180 -11.55 8.57 18.66
N VAL A 181 -12.14 9.69 19.09
CA VAL A 181 -11.52 10.60 20.05
C VAL A 181 -12.47 10.87 21.20
N GLN A 182 -11.90 10.96 22.40
CA GLN A 182 -12.60 11.51 23.55
C GLN A 182 -12.02 12.87 23.92
N ILE A 183 -12.90 13.86 24.00
CA ILE A 183 -12.56 15.27 24.16
C ILE A 183 -13.61 15.95 25.05
N GLY A 184 -13.39 17.21 25.46
CA GLY A 184 -14.41 17.98 26.18
C GLY A 184 -15.62 18.31 25.29
N VAL A 185 -16.82 18.42 25.88
CA VAL A 185 -17.98 18.94 25.13
C VAL A 185 -17.71 20.37 24.66
N ASN A 186 -18.18 20.72 23.47
CA ASN A 186 -17.99 21.98 22.74
C ASN A 186 -16.56 22.27 22.26
N ALA A 187 -15.59 21.43 22.59
CA ALA A 187 -14.23 21.54 22.09
C ALA A 187 -14.14 21.14 20.61
N THR A 188 -13.05 21.58 19.97
CA THR A 188 -12.75 21.27 18.56
C THR A 188 -11.56 20.33 18.50
N VAL A 189 -11.75 19.15 17.91
CA VAL A 189 -10.67 18.26 17.52
C VAL A 189 -10.08 18.71 16.18
N LEU A 190 -8.77 18.56 16.04
CA LEU A 190 -7.99 18.75 14.83
C LEU A 190 -7.40 17.40 14.43
N LEU A 191 -7.66 16.97 13.20
CA LEU A 191 -7.00 15.85 12.57
C LEU A 191 -6.12 16.41 11.45
N THR A 192 -4.80 16.37 11.64
CA THR A 192 -3.84 16.92 10.68
C THR A 192 -3.09 15.79 9.98
N LEU A 193 -3.14 15.80 8.66
CA LEU A 193 -2.39 14.93 7.77
C LEU A 193 -1.09 15.64 7.41
N ILE A 194 0.03 14.93 7.53
CA ILE A 194 1.36 15.42 7.16
C ILE A 194 1.86 14.59 5.97
N HIS A 195 2.18 15.27 4.89
CA HIS A 195 2.72 14.68 3.65
C HIS A 195 4.23 14.49 3.75
N PRO A 196 4.84 13.60 2.94
CA PRO A 196 6.29 13.36 2.95
C PRO A 196 7.14 14.62 2.71
N ASP A 197 6.63 15.58 1.95
CA ASP A 197 7.28 16.87 1.67
C ASP A 197 7.20 17.87 2.84
N GLY A 198 6.54 17.50 3.94
CA GLY A 198 6.34 18.32 5.12
C GLY A 198 5.14 19.26 5.06
N THR A 199 4.40 19.30 3.95
CA THR A 199 3.13 20.02 3.87
C THR A 199 2.04 19.30 4.69
N SER A 200 0.94 20.00 4.96
CA SER A 200 -0.10 19.46 5.83
C SER A 200 -1.50 19.94 5.48
N ALA A 201 -2.49 19.08 5.68
CA ALA A 201 -3.91 19.41 5.64
C ALA A 201 -4.57 19.12 6.99
N THR A 202 -5.40 20.05 7.50
CA THR A 202 -6.09 19.88 8.79
C THR A 202 -7.59 19.91 8.62
N ILE A 203 -8.26 18.88 9.13
CA ILE A 203 -9.72 18.82 9.29
C ILE A 203 -10.06 19.11 10.75
N THR A 204 -11.18 19.80 10.96
CA THR A 204 -11.66 20.14 12.31
C THR A 204 -13.09 19.69 12.51
N GLN A 205 -13.40 19.17 13.70
CA GLN A 205 -14.77 18.82 14.08
C GLN A 205 -15.08 19.27 15.50
N ARG A 206 -16.27 19.80 15.71
CA ARG A 206 -16.73 20.23 17.03
C ARG A 206 -17.47 19.09 17.73
N ALA A 207 -17.10 18.85 18.98
CA ALA A 207 -17.62 17.77 19.80
C ALA A 207 -18.90 18.22 20.54
N LEU A 208 -20.06 18.06 19.90
CA LEU A 208 -21.33 18.59 20.41
C LEU A 208 -22.09 17.64 21.34
N THR A 209 -21.91 16.33 21.14
CA THR A 209 -22.67 15.30 21.85
C THR A 209 -22.02 15.01 23.19
N ARG A 210 -22.76 15.19 24.29
CA ARG A 210 -22.32 14.74 25.61
C ARG A 210 -22.36 13.22 25.68
N ASP A 211 -21.22 12.63 26.00
CA ASP A 211 -21.04 11.20 26.22
C ASP A 211 -20.08 11.00 27.40
N GLY A 212 -20.65 10.91 28.59
CA GLY A 212 -19.90 10.76 29.84
C GLY A 212 -19.50 12.06 30.53
N THR A 213 -19.05 11.92 31.77
CA THR A 213 -18.57 13.02 32.61
C THR A 213 -17.54 12.46 33.58
N CYS A 214 -16.54 13.28 33.89
CA CYS A 214 -15.49 12.89 34.81
C CYS A 214 -15.87 12.97 36.30
N GLY A 215 -17.13 13.29 36.60
CA GLY A 215 -17.54 13.66 37.96
C GLY A 215 -16.88 14.97 38.38
N PHE A 216 -17.41 15.68 39.37
CA PHE A 216 -16.78 16.93 39.83
C PHE A 216 -15.41 16.65 40.47
N PRO A 217 -14.32 17.36 40.09
CA PRO A 217 -14.24 18.67 39.42
C PRO A 217 -14.05 18.65 37.88
N GLY A 218 -14.47 17.59 37.21
CA GLY A 218 -14.25 17.36 35.79
C GLY A 218 -15.40 17.80 34.86
N ASP A 219 -15.01 18.25 33.65
CA ASP A 219 -15.92 18.70 32.59
C ASP A 219 -16.65 17.55 31.87
N ASP A 220 -17.78 17.88 31.24
CA ASP A 220 -18.49 16.96 30.36
C ASP A 220 -17.60 16.48 29.19
N ARG A 221 -17.74 15.21 28.83
CA ARG A 221 -16.98 14.56 27.76
C ARG A 221 -17.86 14.33 26.53
N SER A 222 -17.20 14.22 25.41
CA SER A 222 -17.78 13.89 24.12
C SER A 222 -16.89 12.86 23.45
N ARG A 223 -17.52 11.84 22.88
CA ARG A 223 -16.92 10.88 21.98
C ARG A 223 -17.38 11.20 20.56
N LEU A 224 -16.45 11.24 19.63
CA LEU A 224 -16.76 11.35 18.22
C LEU A 224 -15.73 10.61 17.39
N VAL A 225 -16.11 10.27 16.17
CA VAL A 225 -15.19 9.81 15.14
C VAL A 225 -14.93 10.99 14.20
N ILE A 226 -13.66 11.30 13.98
CA ILE A 226 -13.21 12.29 12.98
C ILE A 226 -12.45 11.55 11.88
N SER A 227 -12.75 11.90 10.63
CA SER A 227 -12.14 11.27 9.47
C SER A 227 -11.64 12.31 8.48
N ALA A 228 -10.61 11.95 7.72
CA ALA A 228 -10.04 12.75 6.65
C ALA A 228 -9.53 11.83 5.54
N ALA A 229 -9.65 12.28 4.28
CA ALA A 229 -9.12 11.60 3.11
C ALA A 229 -8.06 12.48 2.42
N SER A 230 -7.17 11.86 1.66
CA SER A 230 -6.14 12.52 0.89
C SER A 230 -5.84 11.82 -0.43
N GLU A 231 -5.67 12.63 -1.47
CA GLU A 231 -5.16 12.25 -2.79
C GLU A 231 -3.63 12.39 -2.86
N GLN A 232 -2.97 12.66 -1.73
CA GLN A 232 -1.52 12.71 -1.61
C GLN A 232 -1.05 11.67 -0.58
N PRO A 233 0.21 11.22 -0.65
CA PRO A 233 0.73 10.29 0.34
C PRO A 233 0.70 10.90 1.74
N VAL A 234 0.40 10.08 2.75
CA VAL A 234 0.35 10.55 4.15
C VAL A 234 1.39 9.80 4.98
N SER A 235 2.39 10.53 5.47
CA SER A 235 3.47 9.98 6.29
C SER A 235 3.14 9.96 7.79
N LYS A 236 2.31 10.90 8.24
CA LYS A 236 2.01 11.08 9.65
C LYS A 236 0.64 11.73 9.87
N ILE A 237 -0.01 11.34 10.95
CA ILE A 237 -1.24 11.94 11.46
C ILE A 237 -0.97 12.60 12.80
N ILE A 238 -1.54 13.77 13.02
CA ILE A 238 -1.57 14.45 14.32
C ILE A 238 -3.03 14.60 14.76
N VAL A 239 -3.37 13.96 15.86
CA VAL A 239 -4.66 14.10 16.53
C VAL A 239 -4.48 15.04 17.71
N GLY A 240 -5.14 16.19 17.68
CA GLY A 240 -5.02 17.21 18.72
C GLY A 240 -6.31 18.00 18.93
N GLY A 241 -6.28 18.96 19.85
CA GLY A 241 -7.34 19.94 20.02
C GLY A 241 -6.84 21.34 19.72
N ASN A 242 -7.75 22.30 19.58
CA ASN A 242 -7.40 23.71 19.60
C ASN A 242 -6.81 24.12 20.97
N THR A 243 -6.36 25.36 21.14
CA THR A 243 -5.65 25.84 22.35
C THR A 243 -6.41 25.67 23.67
N ALA A 244 -7.73 25.46 23.64
CA ALA A 244 -8.56 25.18 24.83
C ALA A 244 -9.02 23.71 24.93
N ALA A 245 -8.79 22.91 23.91
CA ALA A 245 -9.31 21.56 23.77
C ALA A 245 -8.19 20.52 24.00
N ARG A 246 -8.46 19.57 24.89
CA ARG A 246 -7.55 18.46 25.22
C ARG A 246 -8.11 17.17 24.63
N VAL A 247 -7.41 16.56 23.68
CA VAL A 247 -7.71 15.18 23.26
C VAL A 247 -7.20 14.25 24.34
N PHE A 248 -8.10 13.66 25.13
CA PHE A 248 -7.71 12.89 26.31
C PHE A 248 -7.21 11.50 25.93
N VAL A 249 -7.95 10.85 25.04
CA VAL A 249 -7.64 9.54 24.50
C VAL A 249 -8.06 9.45 23.04
N ILE A 250 -7.41 8.54 22.32
CA ILE A 250 -7.84 8.05 21.03
C ILE A 250 -8.08 6.55 21.09
N ASP A 251 -8.95 6.09 20.21
CA ASP A 251 -9.31 4.69 20.05
C ASP A 251 -9.61 4.39 18.57
N ASN A 252 -9.69 3.11 18.22
CA ASN A 252 -10.12 2.62 16.90
C ASN A 252 -9.47 3.39 15.74
N PHE A 253 -8.15 3.55 15.78
CA PHE A 253 -7.40 4.27 14.76
C PHE A 253 -7.42 3.45 13.47
N THR A 254 -8.27 3.87 12.54
CA THR A 254 -8.55 3.18 11.29
C THR A 254 -7.91 3.95 10.14
N TYR A 255 -7.28 3.24 9.21
CA TYR A 255 -6.77 3.85 7.99
C TYR A 255 -6.94 2.93 6.80
N GLU A 256 -7.12 3.55 5.65
CA GLU A 256 -7.38 2.93 4.36
C GLU A 256 -6.40 3.49 3.33
N TYR A 257 -5.91 2.63 2.46
CA TYR A 257 -5.01 3.01 1.37
C TYR A 257 -5.07 1.99 0.24
N THR A 258 -4.71 2.42 -0.95
CA THR A 258 -4.57 1.52 -2.11
C THR A 258 -3.09 1.18 -2.28
N PRO A 259 -2.66 -0.08 -2.08
CA PRO A 259 -1.25 -0.44 -2.19
C PRO A 259 -0.75 -0.26 -3.62
N VAL A 260 0.49 0.23 -3.76
CA VAL A 260 1.20 0.20 -5.05
C VAL A 260 1.53 -1.24 -5.38
N SER A 261 1.04 -1.72 -6.53
CA SER A 261 1.24 -3.10 -6.98
C SER A 261 2.10 -3.09 -8.24
N LEU A 262 3.39 -3.35 -8.07
CA LEU A 262 4.37 -3.45 -9.14
C LEU A 262 5.20 -4.73 -8.94
N ALA A 263 5.36 -5.49 -10.01
CA ALA A 263 6.23 -6.66 -10.05
C ALA A 263 7.57 -6.29 -10.70
N LEU A 264 8.61 -7.06 -10.40
CA LEU A 264 9.92 -6.89 -11.00
C LEU A 264 10.27 -8.17 -11.77
N ASP A 265 10.82 -8.00 -12.96
CA ASP A 265 11.43 -9.08 -13.73
C ASP A 265 12.85 -8.68 -14.14
N ILE A 266 13.84 -9.31 -13.53
CA ILE A 266 15.24 -9.11 -13.85
C ILE A 266 15.57 -9.99 -15.04
N LYS A 267 16.14 -9.42 -16.11
CA LYS A 267 16.46 -10.15 -17.34
C LYS A 267 15.22 -10.80 -18.00
N PRO A 268 14.28 -9.97 -18.52
CA PRO A 268 13.09 -10.46 -19.22
C PRO A 268 13.39 -11.52 -20.29
N GLY A 269 12.48 -12.51 -20.39
CA GLY A 269 12.62 -13.68 -21.26
C GLY A 269 13.54 -14.80 -20.72
N SER A 270 13.91 -14.72 -19.44
CA SER A 270 14.63 -15.77 -18.72
C SER A 270 13.94 -16.03 -17.39
N CYS A 271 13.92 -17.28 -16.93
CA CYS A 271 13.62 -17.56 -15.53
C CYS A 271 14.91 -17.75 -14.72
N ARG A 272 14.89 -17.42 -13.42
CA ARG A 272 16.01 -17.48 -12.46
C ARG A 272 17.19 -16.54 -12.75
N ASN A 273 17.07 -15.75 -13.80
CA ASN A 273 17.77 -14.49 -14.03
C ASN A 273 19.28 -14.63 -13.80
N PRO A 274 19.97 -15.44 -14.65
CA PRO A 274 21.37 -15.75 -14.45
C PRO A 274 22.24 -14.49 -14.57
N LEU A 275 22.97 -14.20 -13.50
CA LEU A 275 23.93 -13.08 -13.44
C LEU A 275 25.36 -13.64 -13.42
N ASN A 276 26.17 -13.23 -14.40
CA ASN A 276 27.59 -13.53 -14.42
C ASN A 276 28.38 -12.36 -13.80
N PRO A 277 29.05 -12.55 -12.64
CA PRO A 277 29.78 -11.49 -11.97
C PRO A 277 30.95 -10.88 -12.77
N LYS A 278 31.39 -11.55 -13.84
CA LYS A 278 32.46 -11.08 -14.74
C LYS A 278 31.93 -10.37 -15.98
N SER A 279 30.61 -10.27 -16.14
CA SER A 279 30.01 -9.54 -17.25
C SER A 279 30.30 -8.05 -17.10
N MET A 280 30.85 -7.45 -18.17
CA MET A 280 31.03 -5.99 -18.29
C MET A 280 29.87 -5.34 -19.07
N GLY A 281 28.77 -6.08 -19.27
CA GLY A 281 27.59 -5.60 -19.97
C GLY A 281 26.59 -4.91 -19.06
N VAL A 282 25.40 -4.69 -19.60
CA VAL A 282 24.24 -4.17 -18.87
C VAL A 282 23.32 -5.30 -18.43
N LEU A 283 22.70 -5.13 -17.26
CA LEU A 283 21.62 -5.97 -16.76
C LEU A 283 20.28 -5.29 -17.11
N PRO A 284 19.49 -5.84 -18.05
CA PRO A 284 18.13 -5.37 -18.29
C PRO A 284 17.21 -5.82 -17.16
N VAL A 285 16.28 -4.96 -16.75
CA VAL A 285 15.27 -5.22 -15.72
C VAL A 285 13.98 -4.55 -16.16
N ALA A 286 12.85 -5.25 -16.06
CA ALA A 286 11.53 -4.69 -16.32
C ALA A 286 10.80 -4.50 -14.98
N LEU A 287 10.36 -3.27 -14.73
CA LEU A 287 9.35 -2.98 -13.71
C LEU A 287 8.00 -3.11 -14.39
N LEU A 288 7.22 -4.10 -13.97
CA LEU A 288 6.02 -4.50 -14.70
C LEU A 288 4.87 -3.58 -14.35
N GLY A 289 4.25 -3.03 -15.39
CA GLY A 289 3.01 -2.29 -15.24
C GLY A 289 1.91 -3.20 -14.74
N THR A 290 0.95 -2.61 -14.03
CA THR A 290 -0.28 -3.33 -13.69
C THR A 290 -1.48 -2.52 -14.17
N GLY A 291 -2.65 -3.16 -14.27
CA GLY A 291 -3.91 -2.45 -14.51
C GLY A 291 -4.27 -1.43 -13.41
N ILE A 292 -3.51 -1.43 -12.31
CA ILE A 292 -3.68 -0.57 -11.14
C ILE A 292 -2.64 0.55 -11.12
N THR A 293 -1.36 0.20 -11.33
CA THR A 293 -0.24 1.14 -11.28
C THR A 293 0.44 1.17 -12.65
N PRO A 294 0.12 2.19 -13.48
CA PRO A 294 0.84 2.45 -14.71
C PRO A 294 2.31 2.78 -14.43
N VAL A 295 3.22 2.29 -15.26
CA VAL A 295 4.65 2.60 -15.11
C VAL A 295 5.00 4.06 -15.42
N ASP A 296 4.13 4.78 -16.13
CA ASP A 296 4.29 6.20 -16.45
C ASP A 296 4.19 7.09 -15.18
N ASP A 297 3.57 6.57 -14.12
CA ASP A 297 3.47 7.27 -12.84
C ASP A 297 4.76 7.15 -12.00
N VAL A 298 5.75 6.36 -12.45
CA VAL A 298 7.02 6.15 -11.73
C VAL A 298 8.02 7.28 -12.03
N ASP A 299 8.59 7.89 -10.98
CA ASP A 299 9.73 8.79 -11.13
C ASP A 299 11.03 7.97 -11.28
N VAL A 300 11.45 7.77 -12.53
CA VAL A 300 12.67 7.03 -12.90
C VAL A 300 13.92 7.54 -12.19
N SER A 301 13.99 8.83 -11.85
CA SER A 301 15.18 9.43 -11.24
C SER A 301 15.43 8.92 -9.80
N THR A 302 14.38 8.43 -9.16
CA THR A 302 14.39 7.88 -7.79
C THR A 302 14.76 6.39 -7.75
N LEU A 303 14.69 5.69 -8.88
CA LEU A 303 14.85 4.23 -8.94
C LEU A 303 16.24 3.77 -8.53
N ARG A 304 16.29 2.79 -7.61
CA ARG A 304 17.53 2.16 -7.16
C ARG A 304 17.38 0.64 -7.07
N LEU A 305 18.13 -0.09 -7.88
CA LEU A 305 18.22 -1.56 -7.79
C LEU A 305 19.42 -1.92 -6.91
N ALA A 306 19.18 -2.49 -5.73
CA ALA A 306 20.22 -2.71 -4.73
C ALA A 306 21.09 -1.45 -4.47
N GLY A 307 20.47 -0.26 -4.50
CA GLY A 307 21.15 1.02 -4.31
C GLY A 307 21.77 1.64 -5.58
N VAL A 308 21.77 0.94 -6.72
CA VAL A 308 22.34 1.40 -7.99
C VAL A 308 21.28 2.07 -8.86
N ALA A 309 21.59 3.21 -9.48
CA ALA A 309 20.67 3.91 -10.39
C ALA A 309 20.70 3.31 -11.82
N PRO A 310 19.59 3.37 -12.58
CA PRO A 310 19.60 2.90 -13.96
C PRO A 310 20.42 3.83 -14.86
N LEU A 311 21.14 3.26 -15.82
CA LEU A 311 21.88 3.99 -16.86
C LEU A 311 20.93 4.66 -17.86
N ARG A 312 19.84 3.97 -18.18
CA ARG A 312 18.80 4.39 -19.13
C ARG A 312 17.52 3.60 -18.90
N SER A 313 16.41 4.15 -19.35
CA SER A 313 15.10 3.53 -19.34
C SER A 313 14.35 3.76 -20.66
N HIS A 314 13.35 2.93 -20.91
CA HIS A 314 12.31 3.15 -21.92
C HIS A 314 11.10 2.28 -21.56
N SER A 315 9.93 2.62 -22.09
CA SER A 315 8.73 1.81 -21.94
C SER A 315 8.61 0.81 -23.09
N ASP A 316 8.34 -0.45 -22.79
CA ASP A 316 8.09 -1.52 -23.74
C ASP A 316 7.33 -2.66 -23.03
N ASP A 317 6.57 -3.46 -23.76
CA ASP A 317 5.83 -4.62 -23.20
C ASP A 317 6.70 -5.87 -23.41
N VAL A 318 7.41 -6.30 -22.37
CA VAL A 318 8.47 -7.32 -22.48
C VAL A 318 8.25 -8.52 -21.58
N SER A 319 7.37 -8.42 -20.58
CA SER A 319 7.13 -9.47 -19.59
C SER A 319 5.74 -9.33 -18.96
N GLY A 320 5.39 -10.28 -18.09
CA GLY A 320 4.15 -10.26 -17.32
C GLY A 320 4.33 -10.89 -15.94
N PRO A 321 3.53 -10.50 -14.93
CA PRO A 321 3.70 -10.97 -13.57
C PRO A 321 3.50 -12.49 -13.46
N GLY A 322 4.44 -13.18 -12.83
CA GLY A 322 4.34 -14.60 -12.54
C GLY A 322 3.29 -14.92 -11.45
N GLU A 323 2.80 -16.16 -11.41
CA GLU A 323 1.69 -16.59 -10.54
C GLU A 323 1.94 -16.40 -9.04
N ASP A 324 3.20 -16.32 -8.59
CA ASP A 324 3.56 -16.29 -7.16
C ASP A 324 4.34 -15.02 -6.71
N GLY A 325 4.60 -14.07 -7.61
CA GLY A 325 5.39 -12.87 -7.31
C GLY A 325 6.83 -13.15 -6.82
N GLY A 326 7.64 -12.11 -6.63
CA GLY A 326 9.02 -12.26 -6.12
C GLY A 326 9.92 -13.07 -7.05
N CYS A 327 10.48 -14.20 -6.56
CA CYS A 327 11.36 -15.08 -7.36
C CYS A 327 10.61 -15.95 -8.40
N ALA A 328 9.29 -15.79 -8.55
CA ALA A 328 8.51 -16.56 -9.51
C ALA A 328 9.02 -16.30 -10.94
N CYS A 329 8.95 -17.32 -11.80
CA CYS A 329 9.18 -17.05 -13.22
C CYS A 329 8.08 -16.10 -13.72
N PRO A 330 8.42 -15.05 -14.47
CA PRO A 330 7.41 -14.26 -15.17
C PRO A 330 6.66 -15.13 -16.18
N VAL A 331 5.51 -14.64 -16.66
CA VAL A 331 4.84 -15.23 -17.82
C VAL A 331 5.77 -15.10 -19.04
N ASP A 332 5.77 -16.10 -19.91
CA ASP A 332 6.57 -16.07 -21.13
C ASP A 332 6.05 -14.99 -22.10
N GLY A 333 6.67 -13.80 -22.04
CA GLY A 333 6.47 -12.71 -22.99
C GLY A 333 5.53 -11.60 -22.52
N ALA A 334 5.14 -10.77 -23.48
CA ALA A 334 4.31 -9.58 -23.31
C ALA A 334 2.91 -9.90 -22.78
N ASP A 335 2.41 -9.08 -21.86
CA ASP A 335 1.09 -9.25 -21.22
C ASP A 335 0.04 -8.20 -21.65
N GLY A 336 0.43 -7.27 -22.53
CA GLY A 336 -0.43 -6.20 -23.03
C GLY A 336 -0.39 -4.93 -22.17
N LEU A 337 0.40 -4.89 -21.10
CA LEU A 337 0.66 -3.73 -20.29
C LEU A 337 2.09 -3.23 -20.55
N ALA A 338 2.28 -1.90 -20.53
CA ALA A 338 3.60 -1.34 -20.74
C ALA A 338 4.47 -1.55 -19.48
N ASP A 339 5.67 -2.09 -19.68
CA ASP A 339 6.70 -2.19 -18.65
C ASP A 339 7.68 -1.03 -18.75
N LEU A 340 8.30 -0.69 -17.62
CA LEU A 340 9.45 0.20 -17.59
C LEU A 340 10.74 -0.62 -17.62
N VAL A 341 11.39 -0.64 -18.78
CA VAL A 341 12.62 -1.38 -19.01
C VAL A 341 13.83 -0.53 -18.67
N LEU A 342 14.51 -0.92 -17.60
CA LEU A 342 15.68 -0.30 -17.00
C LEU A 342 16.94 -1.06 -17.40
N HIS A 343 18.04 -0.34 -17.57
CA HIS A 343 19.36 -0.94 -17.81
C HIS A 343 20.33 -0.52 -16.72
N PHE A 344 20.93 -1.48 -16.03
CA PHE A 344 21.91 -1.24 -14.97
C PHE A 344 23.30 -1.69 -15.41
N GLU A 345 24.35 -1.07 -14.90
CA GLU A 345 25.71 -1.58 -15.10
C GLU A 345 25.91 -2.84 -14.26
N THR A 346 26.24 -3.97 -14.89
CA THR A 346 26.38 -5.25 -14.18
C THR A 346 27.48 -5.19 -13.10
N SER A 347 28.56 -4.47 -13.38
CA SER A 347 29.70 -4.30 -12.48
C SER A 347 29.29 -3.63 -11.16
N GLU A 348 28.44 -2.58 -11.22
CA GLU A 348 27.96 -1.85 -10.05
C GLU A 348 26.99 -2.70 -9.22
N ILE A 349 26.10 -3.46 -9.87
CA ILE A 349 25.21 -4.40 -9.17
C ILE A 349 26.02 -5.48 -8.45
N VAL A 350 27.01 -6.08 -9.11
CA VAL A 350 27.89 -7.08 -8.50
C VAL A 350 28.67 -6.49 -7.32
N ALA A 351 29.14 -5.24 -7.44
CA ALA A 351 29.80 -4.54 -6.34
C ALA A 351 28.85 -4.32 -5.15
N ALA A 352 27.59 -3.95 -5.40
CA ALA A 352 26.56 -3.75 -4.38
C ALA A 352 26.19 -5.06 -3.66
N LEU A 353 26.20 -6.21 -4.37
CA LEU A 353 25.94 -7.53 -3.78
C LEU A 353 27.08 -8.02 -2.87
N GLY A 354 28.28 -7.50 -3.03
CA GLY A 354 29.47 -7.96 -2.32
C GLY A 354 29.92 -9.37 -2.76
N PRO A 355 30.56 -10.16 -1.87
CA PRO A 355 31.07 -11.48 -2.22
C PRO A 355 29.95 -12.46 -2.63
N VAL A 356 30.12 -13.09 -3.80
CA VAL A 356 29.17 -14.06 -4.37
C VAL A 356 29.86 -15.32 -4.89
N SER A 357 29.19 -16.46 -4.73
CA SER A 357 29.65 -17.77 -5.24
C SER A 357 28.74 -18.30 -6.34
N ALA A 358 29.28 -19.15 -7.20
CA ALA A 358 28.50 -19.81 -8.26
C ALA A 358 27.36 -20.65 -7.64
N GLY A 359 26.15 -20.46 -8.13
CA GLY A 359 24.93 -21.12 -7.62
C GLY A 359 24.21 -20.34 -6.53
N ASP A 360 24.78 -19.25 -6.01
CA ASP A 360 24.10 -18.40 -5.04
C ASP A 360 22.81 -17.83 -5.64
N SER A 361 21.72 -17.96 -4.89
CA SER A 361 20.48 -17.21 -5.13
C SER A 361 20.50 -15.92 -4.32
N ARG A 362 20.11 -14.80 -4.94
CA ARG A 362 20.03 -13.49 -4.29
C ARG A 362 18.75 -12.79 -4.70
N VAL A 363 18.06 -12.21 -3.72
CA VAL A 363 16.93 -11.31 -3.94
C VAL A 363 17.48 -9.91 -4.17
N LEU A 364 17.12 -9.29 -5.29
CA LEU A 364 17.44 -7.91 -5.60
C LEU A 364 16.16 -7.09 -5.49
N ALA A 365 16.18 -6.10 -4.61
CA ALA A 365 15.09 -5.15 -4.45
C ALA A 365 15.32 -3.91 -5.33
N LEU A 366 14.28 -3.51 -6.05
CA LEU A 366 14.14 -2.20 -6.66
C LEU A 366 13.28 -1.34 -5.74
N SER A 367 13.81 -0.19 -5.34
CA SER A 367 13.07 0.85 -4.63
C SER A 367 12.89 2.08 -5.52
N GLY A 368 11.81 2.82 -5.32
CA GLY A 368 11.50 4.03 -6.06
C GLY A 368 10.37 4.82 -5.44
N GLU A 369 10.01 5.91 -6.11
CA GLU A 369 8.84 6.74 -5.81
C GLU A 369 8.02 6.95 -7.09
N LEU A 370 6.71 7.07 -6.93
CA LEU A 370 5.82 7.60 -7.95
C LEU A 370 5.94 9.14 -8.00
N TRP A 371 5.45 9.78 -9.05
CA TRP A 371 5.45 11.25 -9.20
C TRP A 371 4.70 11.98 -8.09
N ASP A 372 3.76 11.31 -7.43
CA ASP A 372 3.04 11.85 -6.27
C ASP A 372 3.82 11.73 -4.94
N GLY A 373 5.02 11.15 -4.98
CA GLY A 373 5.88 10.92 -3.82
C GLY A 373 5.60 9.62 -3.07
N THR A 374 4.72 8.73 -3.57
CA THR A 374 4.46 7.43 -2.95
C THR A 374 5.68 6.51 -3.13
N PRO A 375 6.35 6.10 -2.05
CA PRO A 375 7.46 5.17 -2.18
C PRO A 375 6.93 3.74 -2.40
N PHE A 376 7.70 2.96 -3.15
CA PHE A 376 7.43 1.54 -3.35
C PHE A 376 8.72 0.72 -3.32
N THR A 377 8.56 -0.59 -3.11
CA THR A 377 9.65 -1.55 -3.23
C THR A 377 9.10 -2.84 -3.82
N THR A 378 9.80 -3.37 -4.81
CA THR A 378 9.51 -4.67 -5.42
C THR A 378 10.82 -5.43 -5.61
N SER A 379 10.77 -6.73 -5.85
CA SER A 379 11.97 -7.55 -5.89
C SER A 379 11.82 -8.76 -6.78
N ASP A 380 12.96 -9.24 -7.26
CA ASP A 380 13.08 -10.48 -8.01
C ASP A 380 14.44 -11.13 -7.73
N CYS A 381 14.64 -12.36 -8.17
CA CYS A 381 15.72 -13.24 -7.75
C CYS A 381 16.64 -13.61 -8.90
N ILE A 382 17.93 -13.45 -8.65
CA ILE A 382 18.98 -13.84 -9.58
C ILE A 382 19.67 -15.12 -9.11
N VAL A 383 20.28 -15.82 -10.05
CA VAL A 383 21.22 -16.91 -9.77
C VAL A 383 22.59 -16.53 -10.29
N ILE A 384 23.59 -16.59 -9.41
CA ILE A 384 24.97 -16.31 -9.79
C ILE A 384 25.52 -17.47 -10.63
N VAL A 385 25.89 -17.18 -11.87
CA VAL A 385 26.47 -18.15 -12.80
C VAL A 385 27.93 -17.83 -13.10
N GLY A 386 28.72 -18.89 -13.31
CA GLY A 386 30.17 -18.76 -13.49
C GLY A 386 30.92 -18.54 -12.17
N ARG A 387 32.25 -18.66 -12.18
CA ARG A 387 33.07 -18.42 -10.98
C ARG A 387 33.05 -16.92 -10.66
N GLY A 388 32.63 -16.55 -9.45
CA GLY A 388 32.75 -15.19 -8.93
C GLY A 388 34.19 -14.65 -8.97
N PRO A 389 34.41 -13.34 -8.76
CA PRO A 389 35.77 -12.82 -8.57
C PRO A 389 36.46 -13.66 -7.49
N ALA A 390 37.62 -14.22 -7.83
CA ALA A 390 38.29 -15.18 -6.97
C ALA A 390 38.52 -14.55 -5.60
N HIS A 391 38.10 -15.24 -4.55
CA HIS A 391 38.67 -15.00 -3.22
C HIS A 391 40.18 -14.96 -3.38
N ALA A 392 40.82 -13.89 -2.92
CA ALA A 392 42.24 -13.92 -2.61
C ALA A 392 42.40 -14.97 -1.50
N ALA A 393 42.54 -16.23 -1.89
CA ALA A 393 42.96 -17.30 -1.01
C ALA A 393 44.33 -16.88 -0.49
N GLY A 394 44.42 -16.67 0.83
CA GLY A 394 45.67 -16.38 1.49
C GLY A 394 46.73 -17.39 1.05
N ALA A 395 47.83 -16.86 0.54
CA ALA A 395 49.02 -17.64 0.25
C ALA A 395 49.62 -18.09 1.58
N ASP A 396 49.22 -19.26 2.07
CA ASP A 396 50.02 -20.02 3.03
C ASP A 396 50.19 -21.45 2.49
N GLY A 397 51.12 -21.57 1.55
CA GLY A 397 51.51 -22.80 0.89
C GLY A 397 52.98 -23.05 1.13
N THR A 398 53.36 -23.38 2.36
CA THR A 398 54.72 -23.86 2.66
C THR A 398 54.83 -25.32 2.22
N PHE A 399 55.26 -25.55 0.98
CA PHE A 399 55.57 -26.87 0.45
C PHE A 399 57.02 -27.22 0.83
N VAL A 400 57.20 -28.02 1.88
CA VAL A 400 58.53 -28.56 2.27
C VAL A 400 58.72 -29.91 1.59
N ILE A 401 59.58 -29.95 0.56
CA ILE A 401 60.09 -31.22 0.00
C ILE A 401 61.26 -31.66 0.88
N SER A 402 61.09 -32.77 1.59
CA SER A 402 62.18 -33.46 2.31
C SER A 402 62.85 -34.45 1.34
N ARG A 403 64.19 -34.40 1.24
CA ARG A 403 65.03 -35.48 0.73
C ARG A 403 65.68 -36.19 1.90
#